data_AF-A0A2T0QXG9-F1
#
_entry.id   AF-A0A2T0QXG9-F1
#
_cell.length_a   1.000
_cell.length_b   1.000
_cell.length_c   1.000
_cell.angle_alpha   90.00
_cell.angle_beta   90.00
_cell.angle_gamma   90.00
#
_symmetry.space_group_name_H-M   'P 1'
#
loop_
_entity.id
_entity.type
_entity.pdbx_description
1 polymer ?
#
loop_
_entity_poly.entity_id
_entity_poly.type
_entity_poly.pdbx_seq_one_letter_code
_entity_poly.pdbx_strand_id
1 'polypeptide(L)' 'MNVLIVLTSHDELGDTGRKTGFWLEELAAPYYRLKDAGATITLASPKGGRPPLDP' A
#
# COMPACT_ATOMS: atom_id res chain seq x y z
N MET A 1 -7.94 18.09 -3.74
CA MET A 1 -7.13 17.67 -2.58
C MET A 1 -6.17 16.59 -3.05
N ASN A 2 -4.90 16.64 -2.66
CA ASN A 2 -3.88 15.65 -3.04
C ASN A 2 -3.58 14.75 -1.85
N VAL A 3 -3.53 13.43 -2.08
CA VAL A 3 -3.28 12.42 -1.04
C VAL A 3 -2.16 11.50 -1.51
N LEU A 4 -1.13 11.32 -0.68
CA LEU A 4 -0.09 10.32 -0.87
C LEU A 4 -0.36 9.13 0.06
N ILE A 5 -0.52 7.94 -0.52
CA ILE A 5 -0.59 6.68 0.23
C ILE A 5 0.72 5.94 0.00
N VAL A 6 1.44 5.65 1.09
CA VAL A 6 2.73 4.94 1.05
C VAL A 6 2.54 3.52 1.51
N LEU A 7 2.90 2.56 0.66
CA LEU A 7 2.81 1.13 0.92
C LEU A 7 4.20 0.57 1.26
N THR A 8 4.24 -0.46 2.09
CA THR A 8 5.52 -1.11 2.45
C THR A 8 6.25 -1.62 1.21
N SER A 9 7.58 -1.68 1.27
CA SER A 9 8.43 -2.39 0.30
C SER A 9 9.03 -3.67 0.90
N HIS A 10 8.53 -4.11 2.07
CA HIS A 10 9.04 -5.25 2.82
C HIS A 10 8.15 -6.46 2.56
N ASP A 11 8.75 -7.57 2.10
CA ASP A 11 8.03 -8.77 1.65
C ASP A 11 8.26 -10.01 2.53
N GLU A 12 9.04 -9.88 3.61
CA GLU A 12 9.34 -10.96 4.55
C GLU A 12 9.11 -10.52 5.99
N LEU A 13 8.53 -11.39 6.83
CA LEU A 13 8.24 -11.07 8.23
C LEU A 13 9.47 -11.32 9.10
N GLY A 14 10.32 -10.31 9.26
CA GLY A 14 11.57 -10.40 10.02
C GLY A 14 12.47 -11.50 9.46
N ASP A 15 13.05 -12.31 10.34
CA ASP A 15 13.95 -13.41 9.95
C ASP A 15 13.23 -14.77 9.84
N THR A 16 11.90 -14.76 9.63
CA THR A 16 11.10 -15.99 9.70
C THR A 16 10.96 -16.74 8.38
N GLY A 17 11.39 -16.16 7.25
CA GLY A 17 11.17 -16.72 5.91
C GLY A 17 9.71 -16.67 5.44
N ARG A 18 8.79 -16.16 6.25
CA ARG A 18 7.36 -16.03 5.91
C ARG A 18 7.15 -14.77 5.07
N LYS A 19 6.41 -14.90 3.98
CA LYS A 19 6.02 -13.76 3.15
C LYS A 19 5.00 -12.86 3.86
N THR A 20 5.08 -11.56 3.58
CA THR A 20 4.17 -10.52 4.06
C THR A 20 4.13 -9.38 3.03
N GLY A 21 3.36 -8.33 3.29
CA GLY A 21 3.28 -7.16 2.44
C GLY A 21 2.32 -6.12 2.99
N PHE A 22 1.69 -5.34 2.12
CA PHE A 22 0.56 -4.52 2.52
C PHE A 22 -0.73 -5.35 2.52
N TRP A 23 -1.67 -5.02 3.41
CA TRP A 23 -3.00 -5.63 3.46
C TRP A 23 -3.94 -4.98 2.44
N LEU A 24 -4.57 -5.76 1.56
CA LEU A 24 -5.34 -5.22 0.43
C LEU A 24 -6.50 -4.33 0.88
N GLU A 25 -7.23 -4.74 1.91
CA GLU A 25 -8.40 -3.99 2.37
C GLU A 25 -8.00 -2.63 2.98
N GLU A 26 -6.86 -2.58 3.68
CA GLU A 26 -6.33 -1.33 4.26
C GLU A 26 -5.88 -0.33 3.20
N LEU A 27 -5.55 -0.79 1.98
CA LEU A 27 -5.38 0.08 0.83
C LEU A 27 -6.73 0.41 0.16
N ALA A 28 -7.49 -0.62 -0.22
CA ALA A 28 -8.65 -0.48 -1.09
C ALA A 28 -9.77 0.35 -0.45
N ALA A 29 -10.10 0.07 0.81
CA ALA A 29 -11.18 0.75 1.51
C ALA A 29 -11.00 2.28 1.56
N PRO A 30 -9.88 2.84 2.06
CA PRO A 30 -9.66 4.28 2.03
C PRO A 30 -9.39 4.81 0.62
N TYR A 31 -8.73 4.06 -0.25
CA TYR A 31 -8.45 4.49 -1.62
C TYR A 31 -9.73 4.84 -2.38
N TYR A 32 -10.72 3.94 -2.38
CA TYR A 32 -11.98 4.20 -3.09
C TYR A 32 -12.79 5.32 -2.42
N ARG A 33 -12.84 5.36 -1.09
CA ARG A 33 -13.53 6.47 -0.38
C ARG A 33 -12.95 7.84 -0.72
N LEU A 34 -11.62 7.95 -0.77
CA LEU A 34 -10.93 9.20 -1.11
C LEU A 34 -11.09 9.54 -2.60
N LYS A 35 -11.01 8.54 -3.48
CA LYS A 35 -11.18 8.70 -4.91
C LYS A 35 -12.59 9.19 -5.25
N ASP A 36 -13.61 8.58 -4.66
CA ASP A 36 -15.03 8.94 -4.87
C ASP A 36 -15.34 10.35 -4.34
N ALA A 37 -14.61 10.81 -3.32
CA ALA A 37 -14.66 12.17 -2.81
C ALA A 37 -13.89 13.21 -3.68
N GLY A 38 -13.31 12.78 -4.82
CA GLY A 38 -12.61 13.67 -5.75
C GLY A 38 -11.15 13.98 -5.37
N ALA A 39 -10.52 13.17 -4.52
CA ALA A 39 -9.10 13.33 -4.23
C ALA A 39 -8.22 12.83 -5.39
N THR A 40 -7.14 13.55 -5.67
CA THR A 40 -6.05 13.05 -6.52
C THR A 40 -5.11 12.22 -5.65
N ILE A 41 -4.99 10.93 -5.96
CA ILE A 41 -4.24 9.98 -5.15
C ILE A 41 -2.96 9.57 -5.88
N THR A 42 -1.84 9.60 -5.17
CA THR A 42 -0.56 9.02 -5.60
C THR A 42 -0.22 7.85 -4.68
N LEU A 43 0.18 6.73 -5.27
CA LEU A 43 0.73 5.58 -4.54
C LEU A 43 2.25 5.59 -4.64
N ALA A 44 2.94 5.33 -3.53
CA ALA A 44 4.38 5.19 -3.48
C ALA A 44 4.80 4.06 -2.55
N SER A 45 6.06 3.66 -2.62
CA SER A 45 6.67 2.75 -1.66
C SER A 45 8.11 3.20 -1.36
N PRO A 46 8.68 2.90 -0.18
CA PRO A 46 10.03 3.35 0.19
C PRO A 46 11.13 3.01 -0.82
N LYS A 47 11.08 1.82 -1.44
CA LYS A 47 12.05 1.39 -2.47
C LYS A 47 11.63 1.75 -3.90
N GLY A 48 10.46 2.37 -4.09
CA GLY A 48 9.83 2.52 -5.39
C GLY A 48 9.37 1.18 -5.99
N GLY A 49 8.83 1.22 -7.21
CA GLY A 49 8.32 0.03 -7.88
C GLY A 49 7.04 -0.54 -7.23
N ARG A 50 6.76 -1.82 -7.52
CA ARG A 50 5.54 -2.49 -7.05
C ARG A 50 5.70 -2.94 -5.59
N PRO A 51 4.86 -2.46 -4.66
CA PRO A 51 4.88 -2.95 -3.28
C PRO A 51 4.37 -4.41 -3.21
N PRO A 52 4.92 -5.24 -2.31
CA PRO A 52 4.49 -6.63 -2.11
C PRO A 52 3.11 -6.67 -1.43
N LEU A 53 2.24 -7.58 -1.91
CA LEU A 53 0.95 -7.88 -1.30
C LEU A 53 1.14 -8.94 -0.22
N ASP A 54 0.50 -8.78 0.94
CA ASP A 54 0.46 -9.83 1.96
C ASP A 54 -0.33 -11.05 1.43
N PRO A 55 0.20 -12.29 1.50
CA PRO A 55 -0.43 -13.49 0.94
C PRO A 55 -1.82 -13.85 1.48
#